data_AF-A0A9Q0YX84-F1
#
_entry.id   AF-A0A9Q0YX84-F1
#
_cell.length_a   1.000
_cell.length_b   1.000
_cell.length_c   1.000
_cell.angle_alpha   90.00
_cell.angle_beta   90.00
_cell.angle_gamma   90.00
#
_symmetry.space_group_name_H-M   'P 1'
#
loop_
_entity.id
_entity.type
_entity.pdbx_description
1 polymer ?
#
loop_
_entity_poly.entity_id
_entity_poly.type
_entity_poly.pdbx_seq_one_letter_code
_entity_poly.pdbx_strand_id
1 'polypeptide(L)'
;MEKVEDFKVGDWVRVKASVSSPKYGWEDITRNSVGIIHSLEEDGDMGVAFCFRSKPFCCSVTDVEKVPPFEMGQEIHVLPSVTQPRLGWSNESPATVGKIVRIDMDGALNARVTGRHSLWKVSPGDAERLSGFEVGDWVRSKPSLGTRPSYDWNSIGKESLAVVHSIQETGYLELACCFRKGRWIAHHTDIEKIPCFKVGQHVRFRSGLSEPRWGWRGAQPDSRGIITSVHADGEVRVAFFGLPGLWRGDPADLEVENIFEVGEWVKLREDVSNWKSVGPGSVGVVQGIGYDGDEWDGSIYVGFCGEQEKWAGPTSHLERVERLMVGQKVRVKLSVKQPRFGWSGHSHGSVGTISAIDADGKLRIYTPVGSKTWMLDPSEVELVEDEELHIGDWVRVRASVSTPTHQWGEVTHSSTGVVHRMENGDLWVSFCFLEKLWLCKALEMERIRPFKVGDKVKIREGLVTPRWGWGMETHASKGQVVGVDANGKLRIKFHWREGRPWIGDPADIVLDES
;
A
#
# COMPACT_ATOMS: atom_id res chain seq x y z
N MET A 1 1.94 -12.88 32.51
CA MET A 1 1.74 -11.46 32.88
C MET A 1 2.53 -10.68 31.84
N GLU A 2 1.85 -10.01 30.91
CA GLU A 2 2.52 -9.16 29.90
C GLU A 2 3.25 -8.02 30.63
N LYS A 3 4.47 -7.73 30.21
CA LYS A 3 5.31 -6.66 30.78
C LYS A 3 5.10 -5.37 29.99
N VAL A 4 5.43 -4.22 30.59
CA VAL A 4 5.39 -2.91 29.90
C VAL A 4 6.18 -2.93 28.59
N GLU A 5 7.30 -3.66 28.56
CA GLU A 5 8.17 -3.86 27.38
C GLU A 5 7.46 -4.52 26.19
N ASP A 6 6.33 -5.18 26.43
CA ASP A 6 5.55 -5.81 25.36
C ASP A 6 4.76 -4.79 24.54
N PHE A 7 4.54 -3.55 25.02
CA PHE A 7 3.73 -2.52 24.34
C PHE A 7 4.56 -1.39 23.74
N LYS A 8 4.10 -0.83 22.62
CA LYS A 8 4.68 0.37 22.00
C LYS A 8 3.61 1.33 21.49
N VAL A 9 3.97 2.60 21.35
CA VAL A 9 3.15 3.60 20.65
C VAL A 9 2.81 3.09 19.24
N GLY A 10 1.54 3.19 18.86
CA GLY A 10 1.00 2.65 17.61
C GLY A 10 0.39 1.24 17.73
N ASP A 11 0.58 0.53 18.84
CA ASP A 11 -0.10 -0.75 19.05
C ASP A 11 -1.61 -0.55 19.24
N TRP A 12 -2.38 -1.52 18.74
CA TRP A 12 -3.83 -1.55 18.86
C TRP A 12 -4.21 -2.35 20.10
N VAL A 13 -5.07 -1.78 20.93
CA VAL A 13 -5.42 -2.37 22.22
C VAL A 13 -6.92 -2.27 22.50
N ARG A 14 -7.38 -3.18 23.37
CA ARG A 14 -8.68 -3.10 24.03
C ARG A 14 -8.56 -3.53 25.49
N VAL A 15 -9.56 -3.23 26.31
CA VAL A 15 -9.60 -3.72 27.70
C VAL A 15 -9.83 -5.23 27.71
N LYS A 16 -9.04 -5.95 28.52
CA LYS A 16 -9.11 -7.42 28.67
C LYS A 16 -10.51 -7.87 29.09
N ALA A 17 -10.95 -9.01 28.55
CA ALA A 17 -12.23 -9.60 28.92
C ALA A 17 -12.34 -9.94 30.42
N SER A 18 -11.22 -10.29 31.06
CA SER A 18 -11.13 -10.62 32.48
C SER A 18 -11.20 -9.41 33.42
N VAL A 19 -11.00 -8.19 32.93
CA VAL A 19 -10.96 -6.96 33.75
C VAL A 19 -12.37 -6.46 33.98
N SER A 20 -12.90 -6.55 35.20
CA SER A 20 -14.23 -6.03 35.54
C SER A 20 -14.26 -4.51 35.70
N SER A 21 -13.21 -3.94 36.30
CA SER A 21 -13.04 -2.50 36.51
C SER A 21 -11.60 -2.08 36.22
N PRO A 22 -11.34 -1.32 35.15
CA PRO A 22 -10.01 -0.75 34.87
C PRO A 22 -9.54 0.18 35.98
N LYS A 23 -8.23 0.35 36.15
CA LYS A 23 -7.58 1.24 37.13
C LYS A 23 -8.16 2.66 37.11
N TYR A 24 -8.47 3.16 35.91
CA TYR A 24 -8.98 4.51 35.68
C TYR A 24 -10.51 4.55 35.40
N GLY A 25 -11.22 3.44 35.58
CA GLY A 25 -12.64 3.32 35.25
C GLY A 25 -12.93 3.17 33.76
N TRP A 26 -14.21 3.07 33.39
CA TRP A 26 -14.65 2.85 32.00
C TRP A 26 -14.94 4.14 31.22
N GLU A 27 -15.26 5.25 31.91
CA GLU A 27 -15.76 6.47 31.26
C GLU A 27 -16.83 6.18 30.18
N ASP A 28 -16.55 6.46 28.90
CA ASP A 28 -17.41 6.24 27.75
C ASP A 28 -16.98 5.04 26.87
N ILE A 29 -15.92 4.33 27.26
CA ILE A 29 -15.41 3.16 26.55
C ILE A 29 -16.10 1.87 27.00
N THR A 30 -16.03 0.84 26.15
CA THR A 30 -16.60 -0.49 26.40
C THR A 30 -15.55 -1.57 26.14
N ARG A 31 -15.85 -2.82 26.48
CA ARG A 31 -14.96 -3.97 26.17
C ARG A 31 -14.63 -4.12 24.69
N ASN A 32 -15.56 -3.71 23.82
CA ASN A 32 -15.38 -3.77 22.38
C ASN A 32 -14.67 -2.54 21.82
N SER A 33 -14.44 -1.50 22.63
CA SER A 33 -13.71 -0.31 22.19
C SER A 33 -12.25 -0.67 21.92
N VAL A 34 -11.84 -0.48 20.67
CA VAL A 34 -10.47 -0.68 20.21
C VAL A 34 -9.86 0.69 19.93
N GLY A 35 -8.66 0.92 20.46
CA GLY A 35 -7.93 2.18 20.32
C GLY A 35 -6.44 1.95 20.05
N ILE A 36 -5.71 3.03 19.81
CA ILE A 36 -4.27 3.02 19.48
C ILE A 36 -3.48 3.68 20.60
N ILE A 37 -2.39 3.04 21.05
CA ILE A 37 -1.49 3.63 22.06
C ILE A 37 -0.84 4.89 21.48
N HIS A 38 -1.07 6.04 22.12
CA HIS A 38 -0.51 7.35 21.77
C HIS A 38 0.68 7.75 22.62
N SER A 39 0.71 7.30 23.87
CA SER A 39 1.82 7.53 24.80
C SER A 39 1.99 6.36 25.75
N LEU A 40 3.23 6.11 26.15
CA LEU A 40 3.58 5.07 27.13
C LEU A 40 4.51 5.68 28.17
N GLU A 41 4.13 5.56 29.45
CA GLU A 41 4.91 6.03 30.60
C GLU A 41 5.68 4.87 31.25
N GLU A 42 6.78 5.20 31.94
CA GLU A 42 7.66 4.19 32.56
C GLU A 42 6.99 3.43 33.73
N ASP A 43 5.95 3.99 34.34
CA ASP A 43 5.19 3.36 35.42
C ASP A 43 4.09 2.40 34.91
N GLY A 44 4.01 2.20 33.60
CA GLY A 44 3.05 1.29 32.96
C GLY A 44 1.67 1.90 32.72
N ASP A 45 1.52 3.21 32.91
CA ASP A 45 0.36 3.94 32.41
C ASP A 45 0.57 4.33 30.94
N MET A 46 -0.54 4.40 30.19
CA MET A 46 -0.54 4.73 28.78
C MET A 46 -1.73 5.61 28.42
N GLY A 47 -1.57 6.43 27.39
CA GLY A 47 -2.66 7.14 26.74
C GLY A 47 -3.09 6.39 25.48
N VAL A 48 -4.36 6.01 25.38
CA VAL A 48 -4.94 5.31 24.21
C VAL A 48 -5.91 6.25 23.51
N ALA A 49 -5.68 6.52 22.23
CA ALA A 49 -6.61 7.27 21.42
C ALA A 49 -7.76 6.39 20.93
N PHE A 50 -8.96 6.93 21.00
CA PHE A 50 -10.16 6.38 20.41
C PHE A 50 -10.73 7.41 19.44
N CYS A 51 -11.06 6.98 18.23
CA CYS A 51 -11.61 7.84 17.18
C CYS A 51 -12.90 8.62 17.52
N PHE A 52 -13.59 8.23 18.59
CA PHE A 52 -14.78 8.93 19.10
C PHE A 52 -14.47 9.89 20.26
N ARG A 53 -13.19 10.06 20.64
CA ARG A 53 -12.74 10.97 21.71
C ARG A 53 -11.77 12.01 21.16
N SER A 54 -11.77 13.19 21.77
CA SER A 54 -10.83 14.27 21.44
C SER A 54 -9.54 14.25 22.25
N LYS A 55 -9.49 13.49 23.35
CA LYS A 55 -8.32 13.34 24.23
C LYS A 55 -8.03 11.86 24.44
N PRO A 56 -6.74 11.44 24.51
CA PRO A 56 -6.39 10.07 24.85
C PRO A 56 -6.98 9.64 26.19
N PHE A 57 -7.42 8.39 26.26
CA PHE A 57 -7.91 7.73 27.46
C PHE A 57 -6.73 7.15 28.25
N CYS A 58 -6.65 7.45 29.54
CA CYS A 58 -5.60 6.91 30.40
C CYS A 58 -5.96 5.48 30.84
N CYS A 59 -5.07 4.52 30.63
CA CYS A 59 -5.21 3.17 31.16
C CYS A 59 -3.87 2.58 31.57
N SER A 60 -3.88 1.45 32.30
CA SER A 60 -2.67 0.70 32.62
C SER A 60 -2.44 -0.45 31.64
N VAL A 61 -1.18 -0.77 31.34
CA VAL A 61 -0.78 -1.97 30.58
C VAL A 61 -1.39 -3.26 31.14
N THR A 62 -1.70 -3.29 32.44
CA THR A 62 -2.29 -4.47 33.09
C THR A 62 -3.72 -4.71 32.65
N ASP A 63 -4.45 -3.65 32.30
CA ASP A 63 -5.89 -3.69 32.02
C ASP A 63 -6.19 -4.02 30.56
N VAL A 64 -5.23 -3.84 29.67
CA VAL A 64 -5.41 -3.95 28.22
C VAL A 64 -4.67 -5.14 27.62
N GLU A 65 -5.16 -5.63 26.50
CA GLU A 65 -4.52 -6.64 25.65
C GLU A 65 -4.36 -6.07 24.24
N LYS A 66 -3.35 -6.56 23.51
CA LYS A 66 -3.19 -6.23 22.09
C LYS A 66 -4.27 -6.90 21.26
N VAL A 67 -4.69 -6.20 20.21
CA VAL A 67 -5.54 -6.77 19.17
C VAL A 67 -4.84 -6.65 17.81
N PRO A 68 -5.14 -7.53 16.85
CA PRO A 68 -4.63 -7.37 15.49
C PRO A 68 -5.03 -5.99 14.94
N PRO A 69 -4.13 -5.26 14.27
CA PRO A 69 -4.47 -4.00 13.62
C PRO A 69 -5.41 -4.24 12.44
N PHE A 70 -6.12 -3.19 12.02
CA PHE A 70 -6.70 -3.18 10.67
C PHE A 70 -5.63 -2.73 9.67
N GLU A 71 -5.75 -3.21 8.44
CA GLU A 71 -4.80 -2.92 7.37
C GLU A 71 -5.50 -2.21 6.20
N MET A 72 -4.71 -1.42 5.49
CA MET A 72 -5.16 -0.75 4.28
C MET A 72 -5.62 -1.76 3.24
N GLY A 73 -6.73 -1.48 2.56
CA GLY A 73 -7.33 -2.35 1.56
C GLY A 73 -8.21 -3.47 2.11
N GLN A 74 -8.26 -3.68 3.43
CA GLN A 74 -9.21 -4.62 4.04
C GLN A 74 -10.65 -4.15 3.84
N GLU A 75 -11.56 -5.09 3.59
CA GLU A 75 -12.99 -4.82 3.53
C GLU A 75 -13.63 -5.02 4.89
N ILE A 76 -14.51 -4.10 5.24
CA ILE A 76 -15.22 -4.09 6.51
C ILE A 76 -16.69 -3.81 6.30
N HIS A 77 -17.49 -4.30 7.24
CA HIS A 77 -18.85 -3.86 7.49
C HIS A 77 -19.03 -3.63 8.99
N VAL A 78 -20.15 -3.04 9.39
CA VAL A 78 -20.48 -2.89 10.81
C VAL A 78 -20.94 -4.23 11.36
N LEU A 79 -20.43 -4.61 12.55
CA LEU A 79 -20.83 -5.80 13.28
C LEU A 79 -22.37 -5.91 13.36
N PRO A 80 -22.97 -7.08 13.07
CA PRO A 80 -24.43 -7.25 13.14
C PRO A 80 -25.05 -6.95 14.51
N SER A 81 -24.25 -7.05 15.58
CA SER A 81 -24.66 -6.73 16.96
C SER A 81 -24.71 -5.22 17.25
N VAL A 82 -24.17 -4.38 16.38
CA VAL A 82 -24.12 -2.92 16.54
C VAL A 82 -25.32 -2.28 15.88
N THR A 83 -26.22 -1.72 16.69
CA THR A 83 -27.39 -0.97 16.22
C THR A 83 -27.06 0.49 15.91
N GLN A 84 -26.14 1.08 16.67
CA GLN A 84 -25.69 2.47 16.51
C GLN A 84 -24.16 2.56 16.58
N PRO A 85 -23.48 2.70 15.44
CA PRO A 85 -22.03 2.88 15.39
C PRO A 85 -21.57 4.13 16.13
N ARG A 86 -20.40 4.06 16.77
CA ARG A 86 -19.77 5.15 17.53
C ARG A 86 -19.51 6.40 16.69
N LEU A 87 -19.17 6.22 15.41
CA LEU A 87 -18.97 7.32 14.45
C LEU A 87 -20.22 7.61 13.60
N GLY A 88 -21.34 6.95 13.90
CA GLY A 88 -22.60 7.09 13.18
C GLY A 88 -22.64 6.38 11.83
N TRP A 89 -23.85 6.16 11.33
CA TRP A 89 -24.07 5.49 10.04
C TRP A 89 -23.67 6.34 8.84
N SER A 90 -23.71 7.67 8.95
CA SER A 90 -23.37 8.57 7.83
C SER A 90 -24.14 8.27 6.53
N ASN A 91 -25.41 7.85 6.62
CA ASN A 91 -26.28 7.35 5.54
C ASN A 91 -25.96 5.94 5.01
N GLU A 92 -25.18 5.15 5.74
CA GLU A 92 -24.93 3.74 5.46
C GLU A 92 -25.88 2.81 6.23
N SER A 93 -25.85 1.52 5.90
CA SER A 93 -26.66 0.47 6.51
C SER A 93 -25.79 -0.67 7.04
N PRO A 94 -26.34 -1.59 7.86
CA PRO A 94 -25.60 -2.79 8.28
C PRO A 94 -25.09 -3.65 7.12
N ALA A 95 -25.71 -3.60 5.94
CA ALA A 95 -25.27 -4.32 4.76
C ALA A 95 -24.19 -3.58 3.94
N THR A 96 -23.82 -2.35 4.34
CA THR A 96 -22.79 -1.58 3.64
C THR A 96 -21.42 -2.21 3.88
N VAL A 97 -20.76 -2.56 2.78
CA VAL A 97 -19.34 -2.95 2.76
C VAL A 97 -18.49 -1.77 2.29
N GLY A 98 -17.42 -1.49 3.03
CA GLY A 98 -16.45 -0.47 2.68
C GLY A 98 -15.02 -1.03 2.68
N LYS A 99 -14.21 -0.58 1.72
CA LYS A 99 -12.78 -0.91 1.67
C LYS A 99 -11.96 0.16 2.38
N ILE A 100 -11.17 -0.20 3.39
CA ILE A 100 -10.33 0.75 4.13
C ILE A 100 -9.31 1.37 3.18
N VAL A 101 -9.35 2.69 3.02
CA VAL A 101 -8.41 3.45 2.18
C VAL A 101 -7.58 4.45 2.97
N ARG A 102 -7.85 4.60 4.27
CA ARG A 102 -6.99 5.34 5.21
C ARG A 102 -7.34 4.96 6.65
N ILE A 103 -6.36 4.99 7.54
CA ILE A 103 -6.53 4.86 8.98
C ILE A 103 -5.95 6.11 9.63
N ASP A 104 -6.76 6.85 10.40
CA ASP A 104 -6.30 8.05 11.12
C ASP A 104 -5.50 7.65 12.38
N MET A 105 -4.73 8.57 12.98
CA MET A 105 -3.87 8.26 14.14
C MET A 105 -4.64 7.79 15.38
N ASP A 106 -5.94 8.07 15.48
CA ASP A 106 -6.84 7.61 16.55
C ASP A 106 -7.54 6.26 16.23
N GLY A 107 -7.16 5.64 15.12
CA GLY A 107 -7.70 4.37 14.64
C GLY A 107 -8.98 4.50 13.81
N ALA A 108 -9.48 5.70 13.50
CA ALA A 108 -10.67 5.82 12.65
C ALA A 108 -10.44 5.16 11.28
N LEU A 109 -11.28 4.19 10.94
CA LEU A 109 -11.23 3.48 9.66
C LEU A 109 -11.98 4.32 8.63
N ASN A 110 -11.25 4.92 7.68
CA ASN A 110 -11.85 5.67 6.59
C ASN A 110 -11.99 4.74 5.37
N ALA A 111 -13.20 4.27 5.14
CA ALA A 111 -13.53 3.29 4.12
C ALA A 111 -14.17 3.93 2.88
N ARG A 112 -13.81 3.44 1.70
CA ARG A 112 -14.46 3.76 0.42
C ARG A 112 -15.63 2.81 0.22
N VAL A 113 -16.81 3.38 -0.01
CA VAL A 113 -18.04 2.65 -0.33
C VAL A 113 -18.39 2.91 -1.80
N THR A 114 -18.77 1.87 -2.54
CA THR A 114 -19.14 1.99 -3.95
C THR A 114 -20.31 2.95 -4.13
N GLY A 115 -20.19 3.88 -5.08
CA GLY A 115 -21.22 4.90 -5.34
C GLY A 115 -21.21 6.10 -4.38
N ARG A 116 -20.31 6.13 -3.39
CA ARG A 116 -20.15 7.24 -2.45
C ARG A 116 -18.94 8.12 -2.82
N HIS A 117 -19.13 9.44 -2.78
CA HIS A 117 -18.04 10.40 -3.02
C HIS A 117 -17.16 10.66 -1.80
N SER A 118 -17.73 10.62 -0.59
CA SER A 118 -17.00 10.82 0.67
C SER A 118 -16.62 9.49 1.32
N LEU A 119 -15.60 9.50 2.17
CA LEU A 119 -15.23 8.31 2.94
C LEU A 119 -16.25 8.07 4.06
N TRP A 120 -16.56 6.80 4.30
CA TRP A 120 -17.34 6.37 5.46
C TRP A 120 -16.38 6.08 6.62
N LYS A 121 -16.67 6.62 7.80
CA LYS A 121 -15.83 6.46 8.99
C LYS A 121 -16.43 5.43 9.91
N VAL A 122 -15.64 4.43 10.28
CA VAL A 122 -16.06 3.35 11.16
C VAL A 122 -15.09 3.26 12.34
N SER A 123 -15.64 3.09 13.55
CA SER A 123 -14.80 2.80 14.71
C SER A 123 -14.31 1.36 14.63
N PRO A 124 -13.03 1.08 14.89
CA PRO A 124 -12.53 -0.30 14.93
C PRO A 124 -13.30 -1.26 15.82
N GLY A 125 -13.89 -0.77 16.91
CA GLY A 125 -14.70 -1.59 17.81
C GLY A 125 -16.06 -2.00 17.26
N ASP A 126 -16.53 -1.30 16.23
CA ASP A 126 -17.80 -1.58 15.55
C ASP A 126 -17.60 -2.33 14.23
N ALA A 127 -16.36 -2.48 13.77
CA ALA A 127 -16.03 -3.05 12.47
C ALA A 127 -15.75 -4.55 12.55
N GLU A 128 -16.31 -5.30 11.60
CA GLU A 128 -15.94 -6.69 11.35
C GLU A 128 -15.15 -6.80 10.05
N ARG A 129 -14.08 -7.59 10.08
CA ARG A 129 -13.23 -7.86 8.91
C ARG A 129 -13.89 -8.88 8.02
N LEU A 130 -14.07 -8.55 6.76
CA LEU A 130 -14.49 -9.52 5.77
C LEU A 130 -13.28 -10.31 5.29
N SER A 131 -13.51 -11.58 4.92
CA SER A 131 -12.47 -12.46 4.38
C SER A 131 -11.87 -11.95 3.07
N GLY A 132 -12.56 -11.00 2.43
CA GLY A 132 -12.21 -10.39 1.16
C GLY A 132 -12.41 -11.31 -0.04
N PHE A 133 -12.99 -12.50 0.14
CA PHE A 133 -13.36 -13.40 -0.96
C PHE A 133 -14.71 -13.00 -1.57
N GLU A 134 -14.84 -13.25 -2.87
CA GLU A 134 -16.04 -13.04 -3.68
C GLU A 134 -16.41 -14.35 -4.40
N VAL A 135 -17.69 -14.51 -4.73
CA VAL A 135 -18.11 -15.62 -5.60
C VAL A 135 -17.44 -15.47 -6.97
N GLY A 136 -16.80 -16.53 -7.43
CA GLY A 136 -16.00 -16.56 -8.66
C GLY A 136 -14.50 -16.41 -8.44
N ASP A 137 -14.04 -16.10 -7.22
CA ASP A 137 -12.61 -16.06 -6.93
C ASP A 137 -11.96 -17.42 -7.14
N TRP A 138 -10.77 -17.41 -7.72
CA TRP A 138 -9.95 -18.60 -7.90
C TRP A 138 -9.05 -18.79 -6.69
N VAL A 139 -8.99 -20.01 -6.17
CA VAL A 139 -8.31 -20.32 -4.92
C VAL A 139 -7.52 -21.62 -4.99
N ARG A 140 -6.51 -21.71 -4.12
CA ARG A 140 -5.78 -22.96 -3.83
C ARG A 140 -5.51 -23.07 -2.33
N SER A 141 -5.14 -24.26 -1.85
CA SER A 141 -4.67 -24.41 -0.47
C SER A 141 -3.41 -23.61 -0.21
N LYS A 142 -3.32 -23.00 0.98
CA LYS A 142 -2.04 -22.49 1.47
C LYS A 142 -1.09 -23.65 1.78
N PRO A 143 0.19 -23.57 1.39
CA PRO A 143 1.21 -24.50 1.84
C PRO A 143 1.40 -24.37 3.37
N SER A 144 0.86 -25.30 4.14
CA SER A 144 0.96 -25.26 5.60
C SER A 144 2.38 -25.62 6.07
N LEU A 145 3.12 -24.66 6.64
CA LEU A 145 4.27 -24.91 7.51
C LEU A 145 3.75 -25.27 8.92
N GLY A 146 3.35 -26.52 9.13
CA GLY A 146 3.26 -27.10 10.47
C GLY A 146 1.90 -27.23 11.14
N THR A 147 0.77 -26.86 10.53
CA THR A 147 -0.58 -27.15 11.07
C THR A 147 -1.42 -27.90 10.04
N ARG A 148 -2.07 -28.99 10.49
CA ARG A 148 -2.92 -29.86 9.67
C ARG A 148 -4.00 -29.01 8.97
N PRO A 149 -4.09 -29.01 7.63
CA PRO A 149 -5.20 -28.37 6.92
C PRO A 149 -6.55 -28.92 7.40
N SER A 150 -7.60 -28.10 7.37
CA SER A 150 -8.97 -28.58 7.56
C SER A 150 -9.29 -29.73 6.59
N TYR A 151 -10.18 -30.62 7.04
CA TYR A 151 -10.15 -32.06 6.79
C TYR A 151 -10.29 -32.59 5.33
N ASP A 152 -10.36 -31.75 4.29
CA ASP A 152 -10.66 -32.20 2.92
C ASP A 152 -9.60 -31.94 1.84
N TRP A 153 -8.56 -31.12 2.09
CA TRP A 153 -7.58 -30.82 1.03
C TRP A 153 -6.55 -31.92 0.80
N ASN A 154 -6.33 -32.80 1.79
CA ASN A 154 -5.35 -33.89 1.69
C ASN A 154 -5.69 -34.92 0.59
N SER A 155 -6.95 -35.00 0.17
CA SER A 155 -7.42 -35.97 -0.84
C SER A 155 -7.20 -35.50 -2.28
N ILE A 156 -6.79 -34.25 -2.50
CA ILE A 156 -6.95 -33.55 -3.79
C ILE A 156 -5.60 -33.15 -4.45
N GLY A 157 -4.47 -33.44 -3.80
CA GLY A 157 -3.14 -33.08 -4.31
C GLY A 157 -2.83 -31.59 -4.14
N LYS A 158 -1.56 -31.26 -3.89
CA LYS A 158 -1.12 -29.92 -3.45
C LYS A 158 -1.29 -28.80 -4.49
N GLU A 159 -1.60 -29.12 -5.75
CA GLU A 159 -1.60 -28.17 -6.87
C GLU A 159 -2.99 -27.90 -7.48
N SER A 160 -4.04 -28.42 -6.86
CA SER A 160 -5.39 -28.31 -7.41
C SER A 160 -5.99 -26.90 -7.22
N LEU A 161 -6.73 -26.45 -8.23
CA LEU A 161 -7.38 -25.13 -8.23
C LEU A 161 -8.89 -25.27 -8.05
N ALA A 162 -9.51 -24.31 -7.39
CA ALA A 162 -10.95 -24.27 -7.20
C ALA A 162 -11.50 -22.85 -7.38
N VAL A 163 -12.80 -22.74 -7.58
CA VAL A 163 -13.54 -21.48 -7.70
C VAL A 163 -14.49 -21.36 -6.51
N VAL A 164 -14.53 -20.18 -5.88
CA VAL A 164 -15.48 -19.88 -4.80
C VAL A 164 -16.89 -19.86 -5.37
N HIS A 165 -17.72 -20.79 -4.94
CA HIS A 165 -19.10 -20.92 -5.37
C HIS A 165 -20.06 -20.10 -4.50
N SER A 166 -19.88 -20.13 -3.19
CA SER A 166 -20.67 -19.31 -2.25
C SER A 166 -19.90 -19.03 -0.96
N ILE A 167 -20.27 -17.96 -0.27
CA ILE A 167 -19.64 -17.48 0.96
C ILE A 167 -20.63 -17.61 2.11
N GLN A 168 -20.21 -18.20 3.23
CA GLN A 168 -20.99 -18.32 4.45
C GLN A 168 -20.56 -17.25 5.46
N GLU A 169 -21.48 -16.79 6.31
CA GLU A 169 -21.24 -15.76 7.34
C GLU A 169 -20.14 -16.16 8.34
N THR A 170 -19.89 -17.45 8.52
CA THR A 170 -18.92 -18.00 9.48
C THR A 170 -17.48 -18.04 8.95
N GLY A 171 -17.19 -17.40 7.81
CA GLY A 171 -15.87 -17.42 7.17
C GLY A 171 -15.60 -18.69 6.35
N TYR A 172 -16.56 -19.60 6.26
CA TYR A 172 -16.47 -20.79 5.42
C TYR A 172 -16.90 -20.50 3.98
N LEU A 173 -16.20 -21.10 3.03
CA LEU A 173 -16.39 -20.94 1.60
C LEU A 173 -16.77 -22.29 1.00
N GLU A 174 -17.81 -22.31 0.18
CA GLU A 174 -18.15 -23.46 -0.66
C GLU A 174 -17.36 -23.35 -1.98
N LEU A 175 -16.59 -24.39 -2.32
CA LEU A 175 -15.69 -24.42 -3.47
C LEU A 175 -16.18 -25.40 -4.54
N ALA A 176 -15.98 -25.04 -5.81
CA ALA A 176 -16.21 -25.88 -6.98
C ALA A 176 -14.89 -26.14 -7.73
N CYS A 177 -14.72 -27.33 -8.28
CA CYS A 177 -13.66 -27.63 -9.25
C CYS A 177 -14.15 -28.58 -10.34
N CYS A 178 -13.41 -28.62 -11.45
CA CYS A 178 -13.72 -29.44 -12.60
C CYS A 178 -13.33 -30.92 -12.44
N PHE A 179 -12.44 -31.25 -11.49
CA PHE A 179 -11.90 -32.60 -11.29
C PHE A 179 -12.64 -33.45 -10.25
N ARG A 180 -13.57 -32.87 -9.48
CA ARG A 180 -14.35 -33.58 -8.46
C ARG A 180 -15.83 -33.26 -8.64
N LYS A 181 -16.68 -34.28 -8.50
CA LYS A 181 -18.13 -34.08 -8.44
C LYS A 181 -18.53 -33.54 -7.07
N GLY A 182 -19.37 -32.52 -7.08
CA GLY A 182 -19.91 -31.88 -5.87
C GLY A 182 -19.03 -30.73 -5.38
N ARG A 183 -19.53 -30.04 -4.37
CA ARG A 183 -18.86 -28.92 -3.73
C ARG A 183 -18.31 -29.35 -2.38
N TRP A 184 -17.31 -28.64 -1.88
CA TRP A 184 -16.77 -28.87 -0.53
C TRP A 184 -16.49 -27.55 0.17
N ILE A 185 -16.30 -27.61 1.48
CA ILE A 185 -16.19 -26.44 2.33
C ILE A 185 -14.73 -26.27 2.78
N ALA A 186 -14.23 -25.04 2.73
CA ALA A 186 -12.93 -24.67 3.29
C ALA A 186 -13.06 -23.37 4.09
N HIS A 187 -12.30 -23.24 5.18
CA HIS A 187 -12.24 -21.96 5.90
C HIS A 187 -11.34 -20.99 5.13
N HIS A 188 -11.71 -19.71 5.05
CA HIS A 188 -10.98 -18.70 4.28
C HIS A 188 -9.50 -18.53 4.72
N THR A 189 -9.15 -18.93 5.95
CA THR A 189 -7.75 -18.91 6.43
C THR A 189 -6.87 -19.95 5.77
N ASP A 190 -7.44 -21.07 5.31
CA ASP A 190 -6.70 -22.25 4.83
C ASP A 190 -6.38 -22.18 3.33
N ILE A 191 -7.00 -21.21 2.65
CA ILE A 191 -6.87 -21.02 1.21
C ILE A 191 -6.32 -19.63 0.90
N GLU A 192 -5.75 -19.48 -0.28
CA GLU A 192 -5.31 -18.21 -0.83
C GLU A 192 -5.94 -17.97 -2.20
N LYS A 193 -6.23 -16.71 -2.50
CA LYS A 193 -6.64 -16.29 -3.84
C LYS A 193 -5.47 -16.45 -4.81
N ILE A 194 -5.78 -16.86 -6.03
CA ILE A 194 -4.86 -16.87 -7.16
C ILE A 194 -5.45 -16.07 -8.32
N PRO A 195 -4.61 -15.58 -9.25
CA PRO A 195 -5.10 -14.98 -10.48
C PRO A 195 -6.05 -15.94 -11.21
N CYS A 196 -7.19 -15.43 -11.65
CA CYS A 196 -8.14 -16.21 -12.43
C CYS A 196 -7.65 -16.41 -13.87
N PHE A 197 -7.95 -17.58 -14.43
CA PHE A 197 -7.83 -17.79 -15.86
C PHE A 197 -8.96 -17.05 -16.60
N LYS A 198 -8.62 -16.41 -17.71
CA LYS A 198 -9.52 -15.57 -18.51
C LYS A 198 -9.48 -15.97 -19.98
N VAL A 199 -10.61 -15.80 -20.65
CA VAL A 199 -10.70 -15.93 -22.11
C VAL A 199 -9.73 -14.95 -22.77
N GLY A 200 -9.02 -15.41 -23.81
CA GLY A 200 -8.00 -14.64 -24.53
C GLY A 200 -6.58 -14.80 -24.00
N GLN A 201 -6.39 -15.40 -22.82
CA GLN A 201 -5.04 -15.68 -22.31
C GLN A 201 -4.35 -16.76 -23.14
N HIS A 202 -3.06 -16.54 -23.40
CA HIS A 202 -2.19 -17.55 -23.99
C HIS A 202 -1.69 -18.48 -22.89
N VAL A 203 -1.68 -19.77 -23.19
CA VAL A 203 -1.31 -20.81 -22.25
C VAL A 203 -0.46 -21.86 -22.92
N ARG A 204 0.37 -22.52 -22.12
CA ARG A 204 1.02 -23.78 -22.48
C ARG A 204 0.91 -24.77 -21.33
N PHE A 205 1.23 -26.03 -21.59
CA PHE A 205 1.34 -27.00 -20.52
C PHE A 205 2.50 -26.66 -19.59
N ARG A 206 2.30 -26.89 -18.29
CA ARG A 206 3.34 -26.66 -17.29
C ARG A 206 4.54 -27.56 -17.53
N SER A 207 5.74 -27.01 -17.35
CA SER A 207 6.98 -27.80 -17.44
C SER A 207 6.99 -28.97 -16.45
N GLY A 208 7.44 -30.15 -16.90
CA GLY A 208 7.53 -31.36 -16.07
C GLY A 208 6.20 -32.10 -15.88
N LEU A 209 5.13 -31.71 -16.58
CA LEU A 209 3.87 -32.46 -16.60
C LEU A 209 4.05 -33.82 -17.26
N SER A 210 3.80 -34.90 -16.52
CA SER A 210 3.85 -36.27 -17.07
C SER A 210 2.63 -36.58 -17.94
N GLU A 211 1.44 -36.23 -17.46
CA GLU A 211 0.18 -36.38 -18.19
C GLU A 211 -0.85 -35.38 -17.64
N PRO A 212 -1.54 -34.61 -18.50
CA PRO A 212 -2.65 -33.76 -18.09
C PRO A 212 -3.78 -34.61 -17.51
N ARG A 213 -4.51 -34.09 -16.52
CA ARG A 213 -5.60 -34.81 -15.85
C ARG A 213 -6.76 -35.18 -16.79
N TRP A 214 -6.87 -34.52 -17.95
CA TRP A 214 -7.83 -34.84 -19.02
C TRP A 214 -7.22 -35.50 -20.25
N GLY A 215 -5.94 -35.88 -20.17
CA GLY A 215 -5.15 -36.46 -21.24
C GLY A 215 -4.71 -35.45 -22.30
N TRP A 216 -3.71 -35.84 -23.10
CA TRP A 216 -3.11 -35.00 -24.14
C TRP A 216 -4.06 -34.68 -25.31
N ARG A 217 -4.93 -35.62 -25.69
CA ARG A 217 -5.93 -35.46 -26.78
C ARG A 217 -5.36 -34.88 -28.09
N GLY A 218 -4.16 -35.33 -28.47
CA GLY A 218 -3.45 -34.89 -29.66
C GLY A 218 -2.48 -33.73 -29.43
N ALA A 219 -2.59 -33.04 -28.28
CA ALA A 219 -1.61 -32.04 -27.88
C ALA A 219 -0.29 -32.67 -27.41
N GLN A 220 0.76 -31.87 -27.46
CA GLN A 220 2.11 -32.23 -27.05
C GLN A 220 2.53 -31.37 -25.84
N PRO A 221 3.56 -31.77 -25.07
CA PRO A 221 4.03 -31.01 -23.91
C PRO A 221 4.40 -29.54 -24.20
N ASP A 222 4.79 -29.22 -25.42
CA ASP A 222 5.15 -27.87 -25.87
C ASP A 222 4.02 -27.13 -26.59
N SER A 223 2.83 -27.74 -26.70
CA SER A 223 1.67 -27.12 -27.34
C SER A 223 1.26 -25.82 -26.64
N ARG A 224 0.99 -24.80 -27.45
CA ARG A 224 0.54 -23.47 -27.04
C ARG A 224 -0.83 -23.17 -27.61
N GLY A 225 -1.61 -22.40 -26.88
CA GLY A 225 -2.97 -22.10 -27.30
C GLY A 225 -3.58 -20.93 -26.56
N ILE A 226 -4.83 -20.65 -26.89
CA ILE A 226 -5.59 -19.54 -26.32
C ILE A 226 -6.79 -20.10 -25.58
N ILE A 227 -7.05 -19.60 -24.37
CA ILE A 227 -8.27 -19.92 -23.63
C ILE A 227 -9.48 -19.32 -24.34
N THR A 228 -10.43 -20.16 -24.71
CA THR A 228 -11.66 -19.78 -25.43
C THR A 228 -12.88 -19.72 -24.50
N SER A 229 -12.87 -20.47 -23.40
CA SER A 229 -13.93 -20.43 -22.39
C SER A 229 -13.42 -20.88 -21.03
N VAL A 230 -14.06 -20.35 -19.98
CA VAL A 230 -13.82 -20.68 -18.58
C VAL A 230 -15.18 -20.91 -17.93
N HIS A 231 -15.37 -22.08 -17.32
CA HIS A 231 -16.63 -22.49 -16.69
C HIS A 231 -16.62 -22.19 -15.18
N ALA A 232 -17.81 -22.19 -14.56
CA ALA A 232 -18.00 -21.84 -13.15
C ALA A 232 -17.35 -22.82 -12.15
N ASP A 233 -17.04 -24.04 -12.60
CA ASP A 233 -16.28 -25.03 -11.84
C ASP A 233 -14.77 -24.96 -12.12
N GLY A 234 -14.31 -23.94 -12.85
CA GLY A 234 -12.90 -23.78 -13.22
C GLY A 234 -12.46 -24.63 -14.41
N GLU A 235 -13.33 -25.40 -15.08
CA GLU A 235 -12.98 -26.03 -16.35
C GLU A 235 -12.60 -24.97 -17.39
N VAL A 236 -11.48 -25.20 -18.09
CA VAL A 236 -11.06 -24.34 -19.22
C VAL A 236 -11.14 -25.09 -20.54
N ARG A 237 -11.45 -24.34 -21.61
CA ARG A 237 -11.27 -24.82 -22.98
C ARG A 237 -10.22 -24.02 -23.71
N VAL A 238 -9.26 -24.71 -24.32
CA VAL A 238 -8.11 -24.14 -25.00
C VAL A 238 -8.14 -24.51 -26.47
N ALA A 239 -7.99 -23.52 -27.34
CA ALA A 239 -7.68 -23.75 -28.75
C ALA A 239 -6.16 -23.82 -28.88
N PHE A 240 -5.60 -25.03 -28.95
CA PHE A 240 -4.18 -25.24 -29.22
C PHE A 240 -3.89 -25.04 -30.70
N PHE A 241 -2.79 -24.34 -31.00
CA PHE A 241 -2.35 -24.12 -32.38
C PHE A 241 -2.05 -25.45 -33.08
N GLY A 242 -2.38 -25.53 -34.36
CA GLY A 242 -2.19 -26.74 -35.17
C GLY A 242 -3.13 -27.92 -34.86
N LEU A 243 -4.02 -27.82 -33.86
CA LEU A 243 -4.94 -28.91 -33.49
C LEU A 243 -6.40 -28.59 -33.86
N PRO A 244 -7.14 -29.54 -34.46
CA PRO A 244 -8.57 -29.36 -34.68
C PRO A 244 -9.35 -29.53 -33.38
N GLY A 245 -10.16 -28.53 -33.03
CA GLY A 245 -11.08 -28.58 -31.90
C GLY A 245 -10.56 -27.91 -30.62
N LEU A 246 -11.34 -28.00 -29.55
CA LEU A 246 -11.02 -27.38 -28.26
C LEU A 246 -10.58 -28.44 -27.26
N TRP A 247 -9.38 -28.28 -26.72
CA TRP A 247 -8.91 -29.08 -25.60
C TRP A 247 -9.63 -28.65 -24.32
N ARG A 248 -10.08 -29.63 -23.54
CA ARG A 248 -10.79 -29.44 -22.26
C ARG A 248 -9.92 -29.99 -21.15
N GLY A 249 -9.71 -29.25 -20.07
CA GLY A 249 -9.01 -29.81 -18.92
C GLY A 249 -8.83 -28.91 -17.72
N ASP A 250 -7.91 -29.32 -16.84
CA ASP A 250 -7.59 -28.62 -15.60
C ASP A 250 -6.77 -27.37 -15.89
N PRO A 251 -7.15 -26.21 -15.38
CA PRO A 251 -6.26 -25.05 -15.33
C PRO A 251 -4.97 -25.34 -14.54
N ALA A 252 -4.96 -26.30 -13.60
CA ALA A 252 -3.75 -26.71 -12.88
C ALA A 252 -2.67 -27.37 -13.77
N ASP A 253 -3.04 -27.85 -14.97
CA ASP A 253 -2.10 -28.45 -15.93
C ASP A 253 -1.45 -27.40 -16.87
N LEU A 254 -1.93 -26.16 -16.79
CA LEU A 254 -1.53 -25.07 -17.67
C LEU A 254 -0.74 -24.02 -16.90
N GLU A 255 0.13 -23.32 -17.62
CA GLU A 255 0.71 -22.06 -17.18
C GLU A 255 0.33 -20.95 -18.15
N VAL A 256 -0.03 -19.78 -17.61
CA VAL A 256 -0.32 -18.59 -18.41
C VAL A 256 0.99 -18.06 -18.97
N GLU A 257 1.06 -17.98 -20.29
CA GLU A 257 2.15 -17.28 -20.96
C GLU A 257 1.88 -15.79 -20.90
N ASN A 258 2.71 -15.08 -20.14
CA ASN A 258 2.69 -13.63 -20.07
C ASN A 258 3.20 -13.06 -21.39
N ILE A 259 2.27 -12.80 -22.30
CA ILE A 259 2.52 -12.01 -23.50
C ILE A 259 2.31 -10.55 -23.13
N PHE A 260 3.06 -9.64 -23.77
CA PHE A 260 2.76 -8.23 -23.64
C PHE A 260 1.63 -7.84 -24.57
N GLU A 261 0.68 -7.07 -24.06
CA GLU A 261 -0.43 -6.54 -24.84
C GLU A 261 -0.02 -5.27 -25.59
N VAL A 262 -0.70 -4.98 -26.71
CA VAL A 262 -0.46 -3.74 -27.46
C VAL A 262 -0.75 -2.53 -26.57
N GLY A 263 0.20 -1.60 -26.54
CA GLY A 263 0.16 -0.41 -25.68
C GLY A 263 0.86 -0.58 -24.34
N GLU A 264 1.29 -1.79 -23.97
CA GLU A 264 2.12 -1.99 -22.78
C GLU A 264 3.51 -1.40 -22.96
N TRP A 265 4.08 -0.93 -21.83
CA TRP A 265 5.39 -0.33 -21.79
C TRP A 265 6.41 -1.37 -21.35
N VAL A 266 7.47 -1.47 -22.14
CA VAL A 266 8.50 -2.47 -21.96
C VAL A 266 9.87 -1.83 -22.00
N LYS A 267 10.81 -2.45 -21.31
CA LYS A 267 12.22 -2.09 -21.33
C LYS A 267 13.03 -3.27 -21.86
N LEU A 268 14.02 -2.97 -22.70
CA LEU A 268 14.96 -3.98 -23.18
C LEU A 268 15.89 -4.39 -22.05
N ARG A 269 16.03 -5.70 -21.81
CA ARG A 269 16.89 -6.23 -20.73
C ARG A 269 18.37 -5.93 -20.97
N GLU A 270 19.13 -5.98 -19.87
CA GLU A 270 20.55 -5.60 -19.87
C GLU A 270 21.47 -6.55 -20.64
N ASP A 271 21.05 -7.80 -20.83
CA ASP A 271 21.78 -8.87 -21.51
C ASP A 271 21.53 -8.93 -23.02
N VAL A 272 20.67 -8.05 -23.55
CA VAL A 272 20.27 -8.05 -24.96
C VAL A 272 21.21 -7.17 -25.78
N SER A 273 21.65 -7.68 -26.93
CA SER A 273 22.49 -6.92 -27.86
C SER A 273 21.75 -5.71 -28.44
N ASN A 274 22.51 -4.66 -28.77
CA ASN A 274 21.95 -3.47 -29.38
C ASN A 274 21.27 -3.78 -30.72
N TRP A 275 20.14 -3.14 -30.95
CA TRP A 275 19.46 -3.08 -32.23
C TRP A 275 19.36 -1.61 -32.66
N LYS A 276 20.16 -1.22 -33.67
CA LYS A 276 20.29 0.19 -34.11
C LYS A 276 20.68 1.10 -32.94
N SER A 277 19.92 2.17 -32.65
CA SER A 277 20.15 3.05 -31.49
C SER A 277 19.51 2.54 -30.19
N VAL A 278 18.81 1.40 -30.23
CA VAL A 278 18.17 0.77 -29.07
C VAL A 278 19.15 -0.18 -28.42
N GLY A 279 19.58 0.15 -27.21
CA GLY A 279 20.40 -0.72 -26.38
C GLY A 279 19.68 -1.18 -25.11
N PRO A 280 20.36 -2.00 -24.29
CA PRO A 280 20.02 -2.25 -22.90
C PRO A 280 19.40 -1.05 -22.19
N GLY A 281 18.24 -1.28 -21.59
CA GLY A 281 17.52 -0.29 -20.82
C GLY A 281 16.69 0.75 -21.59
N SER A 282 16.66 0.67 -22.92
CA SER A 282 15.74 1.45 -23.74
C SER A 282 14.30 1.09 -23.41
N VAL A 283 13.42 2.10 -23.32
CA VAL A 283 11.99 1.94 -23.02
C VAL A 283 11.19 2.16 -24.31
N GLY A 284 10.22 1.28 -24.56
CA GLY A 284 9.37 1.32 -25.75
C GLY A 284 7.95 0.87 -25.45
N VAL A 285 7.10 0.96 -26.46
CA VAL A 285 5.67 0.60 -26.38
C VAL A 285 5.40 -0.55 -27.33
N VAL A 286 4.71 -1.58 -26.85
CA VAL A 286 4.31 -2.74 -27.66
C VAL A 286 3.31 -2.32 -28.73
N GLN A 287 3.60 -2.66 -29.99
CA GLN A 287 2.83 -2.28 -31.17
C GLN A 287 2.14 -3.46 -31.86
N GLY A 288 2.48 -4.70 -31.48
CA GLY A 288 1.89 -5.90 -32.08
C GLY A 288 2.59 -7.18 -31.63
N ILE A 289 2.00 -8.31 -32.00
CA ILE A 289 2.51 -9.66 -31.74
C ILE A 289 2.82 -10.30 -33.11
N GLY A 290 3.93 -11.02 -33.23
CA GLY A 290 4.30 -11.72 -34.47
C GLY A 290 3.44 -12.95 -34.71
N TYR A 291 3.19 -13.32 -35.96
CA TYR A 291 2.48 -14.56 -36.29
C TYR A 291 3.07 -15.14 -37.58
N ASP A 292 3.25 -16.46 -37.61
CA ASP A 292 3.51 -17.23 -38.83
C ASP A 292 2.23 -18.01 -39.18
N GLY A 293 1.47 -17.51 -40.16
CA GLY A 293 0.11 -17.96 -40.40
C GLY A 293 -0.82 -17.65 -39.22
N ASP A 294 -1.44 -18.68 -38.65
CA ASP A 294 -2.31 -18.59 -37.46
C ASP A 294 -1.56 -18.90 -36.15
N GLU A 295 -0.26 -19.18 -36.22
CA GLU A 295 0.56 -19.55 -35.05
C GLU A 295 1.41 -18.37 -34.58
N TRP A 296 1.45 -18.15 -33.27
CA TRP A 296 2.35 -17.16 -32.70
C TRP A 296 3.80 -17.63 -32.82
N ASP A 297 4.64 -16.89 -33.53
CA ASP A 297 6.06 -17.22 -33.77
C ASP A 297 6.98 -16.94 -32.56
N GLY A 298 6.42 -16.48 -31.44
CA GLY A 298 7.15 -16.11 -30.23
C GLY A 298 7.72 -14.69 -30.25
N SER A 299 7.58 -13.96 -31.36
CA SER A 299 8.07 -12.59 -31.49
C SER A 299 7.03 -11.55 -31.09
N ILE A 300 7.53 -10.37 -30.70
CA ILE A 300 6.72 -9.20 -30.38
C ILE A 300 7.31 -7.96 -31.04
N TYR A 301 6.44 -7.06 -31.49
CA TYR A 301 6.81 -5.81 -32.13
C TYR A 301 6.76 -4.65 -31.15
N VAL A 302 7.87 -3.94 -30.96
CA VAL A 302 7.98 -2.80 -30.02
C VAL A 302 8.42 -1.56 -30.78
N GLY A 303 7.71 -0.45 -30.57
CA GLY A 303 8.14 0.88 -31.01
C GLY A 303 9.04 1.50 -29.95
N PHE A 304 10.31 1.73 -30.30
CA PHE A 304 11.26 2.43 -29.43
C PHE A 304 11.42 3.87 -29.86
N CYS A 305 11.54 4.76 -28.87
CA CYS A 305 11.64 6.19 -29.06
C CYS A 305 12.82 6.54 -29.98
N GLY A 306 12.52 7.23 -31.09
CA GLY A 306 13.53 7.67 -32.06
C GLY A 306 13.87 6.67 -33.17
N GLU A 307 13.25 5.49 -33.19
CA GLU A 307 13.35 4.53 -34.30
C GLU A 307 12.10 4.53 -35.17
N GLN A 308 12.27 4.43 -36.49
CA GLN A 308 11.14 4.37 -37.44
C GLN A 308 10.57 2.95 -37.59
N GLU A 309 11.44 1.94 -37.48
CA GLU A 309 11.04 0.54 -37.55
C GLU A 309 10.66 0.03 -36.17
N LYS A 310 9.83 -1.02 -36.14
CA LYS A 310 9.51 -1.74 -34.92
C LYS A 310 10.61 -2.77 -34.66
N TRP A 311 11.11 -2.80 -33.44
CA TRP A 311 11.95 -3.91 -32.99
C TRP A 311 11.12 -5.18 -32.96
N ALA A 312 11.67 -6.29 -33.46
CA ALA A 312 11.05 -7.60 -33.43
C ALA A 312 11.97 -8.58 -32.69
N GLY A 313 11.44 -9.26 -31.68
CA GLY A 313 12.22 -10.23 -30.92
C GLY A 313 11.38 -10.97 -29.88
N PRO A 314 11.99 -11.90 -29.13
CA PRO A 314 11.25 -12.72 -28.16
C PRO A 314 10.86 -11.91 -26.93
N THR A 315 9.73 -12.26 -26.31
CA THR A 315 9.24 -11.63 -25.08
C THR A 315 10.22 -11.75 -23.91
N SER A 316 11.07 -12.77 -23.90
CA SER A 316 12.11 -12.98 -22.89
C SER A 316 13.17 -11.88 -22.85
N HIS A 317 13.34 -11.10 -23.92
CA HIS A 317 14.29 -9.98 -23.99
C HIS A 317 13.74 -8.69 -23.38
N LEU A 318 12.48 -8.69 -22.93
CA LEU A 318 11.80 -7.52 -22.42
C LEU A 318 11.46 -7.69 -20.94
N GLU A 319 11.30 -6.56 -20.26
CA GLU A 319 10.70 -6.46 -18.94
C GLU A 319 9.56 -5.43 -18.96
N ARG A 320 8.46 -5.70 -18.25
CA ARG A 320 7.36 -4.73 -18.13
C ARG A 320 7.82 -3.56 -17.27
N VAL A 321 7.54 -2.34 -17.70
CA VAL A 321 7.79 -1.12 -16.90
C VAL A 321 6.51 -0.34 -16.67
N GLU A 322 6.52 0.49 -15.63
CA GLU A 322 5.39 1.36 -15.33
C GLU A 322 5.18 2.35 -16.47
N ARG A 323 3.91 2.50 -16.86
CA ARG A 323 3.52 3.39 -17.96
C ARG A 323 3.52 4.84 -17.49
N LEU A 324 4.20 5.70 -18.24
CA LEU A 324 4.08 7.15 -18.08
C LEU A 324 2.76 7.66 -18.66
N MET A 325 2.18 8.65 -18.00
CA MET A 325 0.87 9.21 -18.28
C MET A 325 0.93 10.73 -18.46
N VAL A 326 0.11 11.25 -19.36
CA VAL A 326 -0.08 12.70 -19.54
C VAL A 326 -0.53 13.33 -18.23
N GLY A 327 0.05 14.48 -17.87
CA GLY A 327 -0.19 15.20 -16.62
C GLY A 327 0.81 14.89 -15.51
N GLN A 328 1.61 13.82 -15.62
CA GLN A 328 2.65 13.54 -14.64
C GLN A 328 3.81 14.54 -14.74
N LYS A 329 4.40 14.87 -13.59
CA LYS A 329 5.62 15.68 -13.51
C LYS A 329 6.84 14.77 -13.64
N VAL A 330 7.80 15.18 -14.44
CA VAL A 330 9.05 14.45 -14.68
C VAL A 330 10.24 15.40 -14.67
N ARG A 331 11.42 14.83 -14.42
CA ARG A 331 12.71 15.47 -14.64
C ARG A 331 13.69 14.48 -15.26
N VAL A 332 14.78 14.98 -15.83
CA VAL A 332 15.84 14.14 -16.41
C VAL A 332 16.68 13.53 -15.29
N LYS A 333 16.85 12.20 -15.32
CA LYS A 333 17.68 11.44 -14.37
C LYS A 333 19.09 12.03 -14.29
N LEU A 334 19.66 12.09 -13.09
CA LEU A 334 21.02 12.62 -12.86
C LEU A 334 22.12 11.83 -13.59
N SER A 335 21.87 10.57 -13.93
CA SER A 335 22.79 9.72 -14.69
C SER A 335 22.88 10.06 -16.18
N VAL A 336 21.91 10.80 -16.72
CA VAL A 336 21.84 11.13 -18.16
C VAL A 336 22.72 12.34 -18.45
N LYS A 337 23.87 12.11 -19.08
CA LYS A 337 24.81 13.20 -19.44
C LYS A 337 24.25 14.12 -20.52
N GLN A 338 23.55 13.56 -21.51
CA GLN A 338 23.00 14.28 -22.65
C GLN A 338 21.71 13.60 -23.10
N PRO A 339 20.53 14.24 -22.95
CA PRO A 339 19.26 13.70 -23.44
C PRO A 339 19.28 13.51 -24.95
N ARG A 340 18.61 12.47 -25.46
CA ARG A 340 18.52 12.12 -26.88
C ARG A 340 18.07 13.30 -27.75
N PHE A 341 17.09 14.07 -27.27
CA PHE A 341 16.55 15.25 -27.98
C PHE A 341 17.17 16.58 -27.53
N GLY A 342 18.21 16.53 -26.69
CA GLY A 342 18.91 17.68 -26.16
C GLY A 342 18.15 18.43 -25.06
N TRP A 343 18.90 19.31 -24.38
CA TRP A 343 18.41 20.03 -23.20
C TRP A 343 17.38 21.14 -23.50
N SER A 344 17.36 21.69 -24.71
CA SER A 344 16.43 22.77 -25.10
C SER A 344 16.40 23.99 -24.14
N GLY A 345 17.48 24.24 -23.39
CA GLY A 345 17.57 25.31 -22.37
C GLY A 345 17.26 24.87 -20.94
N HIS A 346 17.03 23.58 -20.71
CA HIS A 346 16.76 22.98 -19.41
C HIS A 346 18.02 22.33 -18.80
N SER A 347 17.90 21.90 -17.54
CA SER A 347 18.93 21.19 -16.78
C SER A 347 18.28 20.06 -15.98
N HIS A 348 19.08 19.26 -15.26
CA HIS A 348 18.55 18.24 -14.34
C HIS A 348 17.59 18.78 -13.27
N GLY A 349 17.72 20.05 -12.88
CA GLY A 349 16.82 20.69 -11.92
C GLY A 349 15.48 21.15 -12.53
N SER A 350 15.33 21.06 -13.85
CA SER A 350 14.09 21.47 -14.53
C SER A 350 13.04 20.38 -14.41
N VAL A 351 11.90 20.74 -13.80
CA VAL A 351 10.70 19.88 -13.73
C VAL A 351 9.70 20.34 -14.77
N GLY A 352 9.20 19.39 -15.55
CA GLY A 352 8.16 19.64 -16.54
C GLY A 352 7.01 18.65 -16.43
N THR A 353 5.88 18.99 -17.04
CA THR A 353 4.68 18.14 -17.07
C THR A 353 4.57 17.45 -18.42
N ILE A 354 4.32 16.14 -18.45
CA ILE A 354 4.05 15.41 -19.70
C ILE A 354 2.76 15.95 -20.32
N SER A 355 2.85 16.56 -21.50
CA SER A 355 1.71 17.13 -22.23
C SER A 355 1.16 16.21 -23.32
N ALA A 356 2.01 15.36 -23.89
CA ALA A 356 1.63 14.34 -24.85
C ALA A 356 2.66 13.21 -24.90
N ILE A 357 2.23 12.03 -25.37
CA ILE A 357 3.08 10.85 -25.56
C ILE A 357 2.82 10.30 -26.97
N ASP A 358 3.87 10.09 -27.76
CA ASP A 358 3.80 9.50 -29.10
C ASP A 358 3.66 7.97 -29.04
N ALA A 359 3.28 7.35 -30.17
CA ALA A 359 3.17 5.90 -30.29
C ALA A 359 4.49 5.15 -30.01
N ASP A 360 5.64 5.78 -30.25
CA ASP A 360 6.97 5.24 -29.94
C ASP A 360 7.42 5.50 -28.48
N GLY A 361 6.54 6.05 -27.65
CA GLY A 361 6.81 6.39 -26.25
C GLY A 361 7.50 7.75 -26.05
N LYS A 362 7.83 8.49 -27.11
CA LYS A 362 8.46 9.82 -27.00
C LYS A 362 7.57 10.78 -26.21
N LEU A 363 8.17 11.46 -25.24
CA LEU A 363 7.48 12.38 -24.34
C LEU A 363 7.57 13.81 -24.85
N ARG A 364 6.46 14.53 -24.86
CA ARG A 364 6.44 16.00 -25.01
C ARG A 364 6.20 16.62 -23.63
N ILE A 365 7.09 17.52 -23.23
CA ILE A 365 7.11 18.14 -21.92
C ILE A 365 6.76 19.61 -22.02
N TYR A 366 5.78 20.01 -21.22
CA TYR A 366 5.44 21.41 -20.97
C TYR A 366 6.22 21.92 -19.75
N THR A 367 6.90 23.04 -19.91
CA THR A 367 7.56 23.78 -18.82
C THR A 367 7.04 25.21 -18.80
N PRO A 368 6.83 25.82 -17.62
CA PRO A 368 6.46 27.24 -17.54
C PRO A 368 7.57 28.18 -18.03
N VAL A 369 8.82 27.70 -18.04
CA VAL A 369 10.03 28.47 -18.38
C VAL A 369 10.52 28.05 -19.76
N GLY A 370 10.06 28.75 -20.81
CA GLY A 370 10.55 28.57 -22.19
C GLY A 370 9.45 28.13 -23.16
N SER A 371 9.28 28.87 -24.26
CA SER A 371 8.22 28.64 -25.26
C SER A 371 8.50 27.49 -26.24
N LYS A 372 9.50 26.63 -25.97
CA LYS A 372 9.89 25.54 -26.87
C LYS A 372 9.44 24.20 -26.27
N THR A 373 8.83 23.37 -27.09
CA THR A 373 8.47 21.99 -26.74
C THR A 373 9.73 21.21 -26.38
N TRP A 374 9.87 20.80 -25.12
CA TRP A 374 10.98 19.95 -24.68
C TRP A 374 10.58 18.49 -24.88
N MET A 375 11.35 17.76 -25.69
CA MET A 375 11.11 16.33 -25.96
C MET A 375 12.09 15.48 -25.17
N LEU A 376 11.62 14.35 -24.63
CA LEU A 376 12.45 13.43 -23.85
C LEU A 376 12.17 11.98 -24.23
N ASP A 377 13.22 11.17 -24.12
CA ASP A 377 13.11 9.71 -24.20
C ASP A 377 12.60 9.17 -22.85
N PRO A 378 11.62 8.25 -22.84
CA PRO A 378 11.10 7.70 -21.58
C PRO A 378 12.14 6.99 -20.72
N SER A 379 13.24 6.49 -21.30
CA SER A 379 14.33 5.87 -20.53
C SER A 379 15.16 6.88 -19.74
N GLU A 380 15.12 8.16 -20.10
CA GLU A 380 15.96 9.24 -19.55
C GLU A 380 15.31 9.99 -18.38
N VAL A 381 14.03 9.75 -18.11
CA VAL A 381 13.24 10.52 -17.13
C VAL A 381 12.91 9.73 -15.88
N GLU A 382 12.74 10.45 -14.78
CA GLU A 382 12.16 9.95 -13.54
C GLU A 382 10.93 10.78 -13.17
N LEU A 383 9.94 10.12 -12.57
CA LEU A 383 8.76 10.80 -12.02
C LEU A 383 9.19 11.70 -10.86
N VAL A 384 8.66 12.92 -10.86
CA VAL A 384 8.74 13.80 -9.71
C VAL A 384 7.44 13.60 -8.94
N GLU A 385 7.49 12.70 -7.97
CA GLU A 385 6.43 12.61 -6.97
C GLU A 385 6.46 13.90 -6.15
N ASP A 386 5.39 14.70 -6.23
CA ASP A 386 5.08 15.58 -5.11
C ASP A 386 4.75 14.60 -3.97
N GLU A 387 5.66 14.40 -3.02
CA GLU A 387 5.41 13.49 -1.89
C GLU A 387 4.11 13.93 -1.19
N GLU A 388 3.00 13.27 -1.52
CA GLU A 388 1.72 13.50 -0.87
C GLU A 388 1.90 13.19 0.61
N LEU A 389 1.36 14.06 1.46
CA LEU A 389 1.42 13.86 2.90
C LEU A 389 0.51 12.70 3.29
N HIS A 390 1.00 11.86 4.19
CA HIS A 390 0.29 10.71 4.74
C HIS A 390 0.06 10.89 6.24
N ILE A 391 -0.90 10.14 6.78
CA ILE A 391 -1.11 10.04 8.23
C ILE A 391 0.19 9.55 8.89
N GLY A 392 0.60 10.20 9.98
CA GLY A 392 1.83 9.91 10.71
C GLY A 392 3.06 10.67 10.20
N ASP A 393 2.96 11.40 9.08
CA ASP A 393 4.06 12.23 8.60
C ASP A 393 4.37 13.37 9.57
N TRP A 394 5.67 13.61 9.76
CA TRP A 394 6.14 14.77 10.50
C TRP A 394 6.19 15.96 9.55
N VAL A 395 5.63 17.08 9.99
CA VAL A 395 5.42 18.24 9.13
C VAL A 395 5.72 19.55 9.85
N ARG A 396 6.05 20.56 9.06
CA ARG A 396 6.06 21.96 9.48
C ARG A 396 5.46 22.85 8.39
N VAL A 397 5.11 24.08 8.75
CA VAL A 397 4.58 25.05 7.79
C VAL A 397 5.70 25.53 6.86
N ARG A 398 5.50 25.44 5.55
CA ARG A 398 6.47 25.87 4.53
C ARG A 398 6.88 27.32 4.74
N ALA A 399 8.16 27.63 4.56
CA ALA A 399 8.68 29.00 4.71
C ALA A 399 8.05 30.01 3.73
N SER A 400 7.50 29.55 2.59
CA SER A 400 6.81 30.39 1.61
C SER A 400 5.40 30.82 2.02
N VAL A 401 4.81 30.21 3.06
CA VAL A 401 3.44 30.51 3.50
C VAL A 401 3.47 31.71 4.46
N SER A 402 2.98 32.87 4.02
CA SER A 402 2.88 34.04 4.90
C SER A 402 1.74 33.94 5.91
N THR A 403 0.59 33.38 5.50
CA THR A 403 -0.58 33.16 6.38
C THR A 403 -1.33 31.90 5.94
N PRO A 404 -1.44 30.88 6.81
CA PRO A 404 -2.24 29.70 6.54
C PRO A 404 -3.72 30.02 6.34
N THR A 405 -4.41 29.25 5.51
CA THR A 405 -5.83 29.38 5.19
C THR A 405 -6.70 29.37 6.45
N HIS A 406 -6.34 28.56 7.44
CA HIS A 406 -7.07 28.39 8.69
C HIS A 406 -6.45 29.18 9.87
N GLN A 407 -5.58 30.15 9.56
CA GLN A 407 -4.88 31.03 10.49
C GLN A 407 -3.82 30.32 11.37
N TRP A 408 -2.89 31.10 11.91
CA TRP A 408 -1.75 30.58 12.67
C TRP A 408 -2.13 30.00 14.04
N GLY A 409 -2.98 30.68 14.80
CA GLY A 409 -3.14 30.37 16.23
C GLY A 409 -1.78 30.48 16.95
N GLU A 410 -1.40 29.44 17.68
CA GLU A 410 -0.11 29.35 18.40
C GLU A 410 1.01 28.69 17.58
N VAL A 411 0.71 28.22 16.37
CA VAL A 411 1.66 27.54 15.48
C VAL A 411 2.56 28.57 14.81
N THR A 412 3.83 28.23 14.59
CA THR A 412 4.79 29.04 13.83
C THR A 412 5.49 28.17 12.78
N HIS A 413 6.27 28.77 11.87
CA HIS A 413 7.12 28.00 10.94
C HIS A 413 8.11 27.05 11.62
N SER A 414 8.45 27.31 12.88
CA SER A 414 9.35 26.45 13.66
C SER A 414 8.63 25.29 14.36
N SER A 415 7.29 25.34 14.44
CA SER A 415 6.51 24.29 15.08
C SER A 415 6.55 23.01 14.25
N THR A 416 6.85 21.91 14.92
CA THR A 416 6.88 20.57 14.35
C THR A 416 5.68 19.77 14.85
N GLY A 417 4.91 19.19 13.94
CA GLY A 417 3.72 18.40 14.27
C GLY A 417 3.65 17.11 13.45
N VAL A 418 2.66 16.28 13.76
CA VAL A 418 2.41 14.98 13.11
C VAL A 418 1.04 15.00 12.46
N VAL A 419 0.91 14.60 11.20
CA VAL A 419 -0.38 14.51 10.49
C VAL A 419 -1.25 13.45 11.18
N HIS A 420 -2.33 13.87 11.82
CA HIS A 420 -3.20 13.00 12.63
C HIS A 420 -4.39 12.47 11.83
N ARG A 421 -5.00 13.35 11.02
CA ARG A 421 -6.17 13.06 10.19
C ARG A 421 -6.11 13.91 8.93
N MET A 422 -6.72 13.42 7.86
CA MET A 422 -6.85 14.14 6.60
C MET A 422 -8.30 14.11 6.13
N GLU A 423 -8.79 15.09 5.39
CA GLU A 423 -10.13 15.03 4.79
C GLU A 423 -10.26 16.08 3.70
N ASN A 424 -10.65 15.70 2.49
CA ASN A 424 -10.95 16.64 1.40
C ASN A 424 -9.85 17.71 1.14
N GLY A 425 -8.57 17.33 1.27
CA GLY A 425 -7.42 18.24 1.10
C GLY A 425 -7.03 19.03 2.35
N ASP A 426 -7.82 18.95 3.41
CA ASP A 426 -7.49 19.48 4.73
C ASP A 426 -6.69 18.46 5.55
N LEU A 427 -5.79 18.98 6.37
CA LEU A 427 -5.00 18.22 7.35
C LEU A 427 -5.36 18.68 8.76
N TRP A 428 -5.44 17.71 9.66
CA TRP A 428 -5.45 17.92 11.10
C TRP A 428 -4.11 17.46 11.64
N VAL A 429 -3.29 18.42 12.05
CA VAL A 429 -1.93 18.18 12.54
C VAL A 429 -1.94 18.22 14.06
N SER A 430 -1.39 17.18 14.68
CA SER A 430 -1.17 17.11 16.11
C SER A 430 0.15 17.79 16.46
N PHE A 431 0.08 18.85 17.25
CA PHE A 431 1.25 19.45 17.89
C PHE A 431 1.24 19.05 19.36
N CYS A 432 2.37 18.57 19.89
CA CYS A 432 2.45 18.08 21.26
C CYS A 432 2.10 19.11 22.35
N PHE A 433 2.05 20.39 21.98
CA PHE A 433 1.73 21.52 22.85
C PHE A 433 0.30 22.04 22.72
N LEU A 434 -0.48 21.56 21.76
CA LEU A 434 -1.88 21.92 21.60
C LEU A 434 -2.78 20.81 22.14
N GLU A 435 -3.88 21.21 22.78
CA GLU A 435 -4.91 20.24 23.18
C GLU A 435 -5.77 19.77 22.00
N LYS A 436 -5.87 20.58 20.94
CA LYS A 436 -6.69 20.31 19.76
C LYS A 436 -5.80 20.18 18.54
N LEU A 437 -6.24 19.34 17.60
CA LEU A 437 -5.60 19.24 16.29
C LEU A 437 -5.71 20.56 15.54
N TRP A 438 -4.62 20.99 14.94
CA TRP A 438 -4.55 22.23 14.15
C TRP A 438 -4.94 21.94 12.69
N LEU A 439 -5.88 22.72 12.15
CA LEU A 439 -6.41 22.54 10.81
C LEU A 439 -5.59 23.37 9.81
N CYS A 440 -5.19 22.77 8.69
CA CYS A 440 -4.48 23.47 7.60
C CYS A 440 -4.69 22.80 6.24
N LYS A 441 -4.20 23.41 5.15
CA LYS A 441 -4.19 22.78 3.82
C LYS A 441 -2.91 21.98 3.62
N ALA A 442 -3.00 20.84 2.93
CA ALA A 442 -1.82 20.01 2.65
C ALA A 442 -0.69 20.75 1.92
N LEU A 443 -1.04 21.65 1.00
CA LEU A 443 -0.09 22.47 0.24
C LEU A 443 0.71 23.46 1.10
N GLU A 444 0.21 23.81 2.29
CA GLU A 444 0.88 24.74 3.22
C GLU A 444 2.00 24.06 4.02
N MET A 445 2.01 22.72 4.01
CA MET A 445 2.89 21.91 4.84
C MET A 445 4.00 21.29 3.99
N GLU A 446 5.17 21.12 4.62
CA GLU A 446 6.26 20.30 4.11
C GLU A 446 6.57 19.17 5.06
N ARG A 447 6.86 17.99 4.49
CA ARG A 447 7.33 16.83 5.24
C ARG A 447 8.74 17.09 5.77
N ILE A 448 9.00 16.66 6.99
CA ILE A 448 10.33 16.68 7.62
C ILE A 448 10.67 15.28 8.16
N ARG A 449 11.95 15.06 8.47
CA ARG A 449 12.41 13.81 9.08
C ARG A 449 11.79 13.64 10.49
N PRO A 450 11.16 12.51 10.81
CA PRO A 450 10.71 12.20 12.17
C PRO A 450 11.89 11.93 13.11
N PHE A 451 11.73 12.24 14.40
CA PHE A 451 12.62 11.69 15.44
C PHE A 451 12.28 10.23 15.71
N LYS A 452 13.31 9.44 16.05
CA LYS A 452 13.19 8.01 16.34
C LYS A 452 13.87 7.67 17.66
N VAL A 453 13.36 6.66 18.35
CA VAL A 453 14.05 6.08 19.51
C VAL A 453 15.46 5.66 19.07
N GLY A 454 16.46 6.05 19.85
CA GLY A 454 17.87 5.86 19.56
C GLY A 454 18.57 7.07 18.93
N ASP A 455 17.84 8.05 18.39
CA ASP A 455 18.43 9.27 17.85
C ASP A 455 19.26 10.00 18.92
N LYS A 456 20.51 10.32 18.57
CA LYS A 456 21.35 11.22 19.38
C LYS A 456 20.91 12.65 19.12
N VAL A 457 20.71 13.40 20.18
CA VAL A 457 20.11 14.73 20.11
C VAL A 457 20.77 15.71 21.06
N LYS A 458 20.71 16.99 20.71
CA LYS A 458 21.06 18.12 21.58
C LYS A 458 19.94 19.15 21.58
N ILE A 459 19.93 19.98 22.61
CA ILE A 459 19.00 21.12 22.68
C ILE A 459 19.39 22.15 21.62
N ARG A 460 18.41 22.68 20.90
CA ARG A 460 18.61 23.69 19.86
C ARG A 460 19.30 24.92 20.44
N GLU A 461 20.32 25.40 19.75
CA GLU A 461 21.02 26.63 20.13
C GLU A 461 20.08 27.84 20.05
N GLY A 462 20.19 28.76 21.01
CA GLY A 462 19.33 29.94 21.08
C GLY A 462 17.92 29.71 21.64
N LEU A 463 17.58 28.49 22.07
CA LEU A 463 16.33 28.22 22.79
C LEU A 463 16.28 28.99 24.14
N VAL A 464 15.35 29.91 24.32
CA VAL A 464 15.29 30.68 25.58
C VAL A 464 14.68 29.86 26.73
N THR A 465 13.55 29.20 26.49
CA THR A 465 12.87 28.37 27.49
C THR A 465 12.13 27.24 26.81
N PRO A 466 12.51 25.98 27.07
CA PRO A 466 11.76 24.82 26.59
C PRO A 466 10.36 24.82 27.18
N ARG A 467 9.41 24.30 26.41
CA ARG A 467 8.00 24.34 26.79
C ARG A 467 7.67 23.58 28.08
N TRP A 468 8.37 22.47 28.33
CA TRP A 468 8.25 21.68 29.56
C TRP A 468 9.32 22.03 30.60
N GLY A 469 9.98 23.18 30.43
CA GLY A 469 11.01 23.68 31.31
C GLY A 469 12.37 23.02 31.12
N TRP A 470 13.40 23.69 31.63
CA TRP A 470 14.78 23.23 31.55
C TRP A 470 15.06 22.01 32.44
N GLY A 471 14.45 21.94 33.63
CA GLY A 471 14.91 20.97 34.64
C GLY A 471 16.34 21.29 35.09
N MET A 472 17.25 20.31 34.96
CA MET A 472 18.69 20.47 35.25
C MET A 472 19.52 20.61 33.97
N GLU A 473 18.87 20.59 32.81
CA GLU A 473 19.50 20.58 31.50
C GLU A 473 19.91 21.99 31.05
N THR A 474 20.91 22.05 30.16
CA THR A 474 21.43 23.29 29.59
C THR A 474 21.58 23.13 28.08
N HIS A 475 21.92 24.20 27.35
CA HIS A 475 22.24 24.12 25.93
C HIS A 475 23.37 23.13 25.57
N ALA A 476 24.26 22.83 26.53
CA ALA A 476 25.33 21.86 26.34
C ALA A 476 24.88 20.40 26.53
N SER A 477 23.64 20.19 27.00
CA SER A 477 23.11 18.85 27.24
C SER A 477 22.91 18.10 25.92
N LYS A 478 23.55 16.93 25.86
CA LYS A 478 23.38 15.93 24.79
C LYS A 478 22.71 14.70 25.37
N GLY A 479 21.92 14.00 24.57
CA GLY A 479 21.14 12.85 25.04
C GLY A 479 20.72 11.94 23.90
N GLN A 480 19.90 10.96 24.26
CA GLN A 480 19.31 10.02 23.33
C GLN A 480 17.79 10.02 23.47
N VAL A 481 17.07 10.01 22.35
CA VAL A 481 15.62 9.81 22.34
C VAL A 481 15.32 8.40 22.81
N VAL A 482 14.54 8.27 23.89
CA VAL A 482 14.12 6.99 24.48
C VAL A 482 12.63 6.70 24.28
N GLY A 483 11.86 7.71 23.88
CA GLY A 483 10.44 7.55 23.54
C GLY A 483 9.93 8.69 22.65
N VAL A 484 8.96 8.37 21.80
CA VAL A 484 8.29 9.33 20.92
C VAL A 484 6.78 9.06 21.00
N ASP A 485 6.00 10.02 21.45
CA ASP A 485 4.53 9.93 21.45
C ASP A 485 3.97 10.15 20.05
N ALA A 486 2.73 9.70 19.83
CA ALA A 486 2.00 9.85 18.58
C ALA A 486 1.84 11.31 18.11
N ASN A 487 1.87 12.28 19.04
CA ASN A 487 1.80 13.71 18.73
C ASN A 487 3.18 14.37 18.52
N GLY A 488 4.26 13.59 18.49
CA GLY A 488 5.62 14.06 18.32
C GLY A 488 6.35 14.48 19.60
N LYS A 489 5.72 14.39 20.77
CA LYS A 489 6.37 14.68 22.06
C LYS A 489 7.54 13.71 22.28
N LEU A 490 8.70 14.27 22.64
CA LEU A 490 9.92 13.49 22.82
C LEU A 490 10.15 13.19 24.31
N ARG A 491 10.59 11.96 24.61
CA ARG A 491 11.23 11.58 25.88
C ARG A 491 12.71 11.35 25.62
N ILE A 492 13.57 12.12 26.28
CA ILE A 492 15.01 12.16 26.02
C ILE A 492 15.77 11.83 27.30
N LYS A 493 16.69 10.89 27.24
CA LYS A 493 17.63 10.59 28.31
C LYS A 493 18.93 11.36 28.06
N PHE A 494 19.11 12.47 28.77
CA PHE A 494 20.37 13.23 28.78
C PHE A 494 21.42 12.52 29.64
N HIS A 495 22.71 12.63 29.29
CA HIS A 495 23.80 11.85 29.90
C HIS A 495 23.88 11.94 31.43
N TRP A 496 23.57 13.09 32.01
CA TRP A 496 23.68 13.36 33.45
C TRP A 496 22.36 13.24 34.21
N ARG A 497 21.28 12.82 33.53
CA ARG A 497 19.96 12.73 34.13
C ARG A 497 19.73 11.33 34.69
N GLU A 498 19.56 11.25 36.00
CA GLU A 498 19.09 10.05 36.70
C GLU A 498 17.57 10.10 36.87
N GLY A 499 16.89 8.97 36.65
CA GLY A 499 15.43 8.86 36.76
C GLY A 499 14.68 9.18 35.46
N ARG A 500 13.53 9.86 35.58
CA ARG A 500 12.55 10.04 34.49
C ARG A 500 13.16 10.83 33.32
N PRO A 501 12.90 10.46 32.05
CA PRO A 501 13.37 11.20 30.88
C PRO A 501 12.94 12.68 30.87
N TRP A 502 13.71 13.51 30.17
CA TRP A 502 13.31 14.89 29.87
C TRP A 502 12.23 14.89 28.79
N ILE A 503 11.21 15.72 28.94
CA ILE A 503 10.08 15.82 28.01
C ILE A 503 10.27 17.07 27.15
N GLY A 504 10.16 16.90 25.83
CA GLY A 504 10.50 17.95 24.87
C GLY A 504 9.50 18.17 23.75
N ASP A 505 9.40 19.44 23.35
CA ASP A 505 8.87 19.82 22.05
C ASP A 505 9.92 19.43 20.98
N PRO A 506 9.55 18.74 19.89
CA PRO A 506 10.49 18.44 18.81
C PRO A 506 11.09 19.69 18.16
N ALA A 507 10.44 20.86 18.25
CA ALA A 507 11.00 22.13 17.77
C ALA A 507 12.20 22.64 18.60
N ASP A 508 12.34 22.16 19.84
CA ASP A 508 13.39 22.56 20.78
C ASP A 508 14.67 21.70 20.64
N ILE A 509 14.64 20.68 19.79
CA ILE A 509 15.65 19.63 19.70
C ILE A 509 16.19 19.52 18.28
N VAL A 510 17.49 19.23 18.16
CA VAL A 510 18.17 18.94 16.89
C VAL A 510 18.98 17.65 17.00
N LEU A 511 19.22 16.99 15.86
CA LEU A 511 20.10 15.81 15.82
C LEU A 511 21.54 16.21 16.16
N ASP A 512 22.21 15.34 16.91
CA ASP A 512 23.63 15.48 17.24
C ASP A 512 24.44 14.60 16.29
N GLU A 513 25.04 15.22 15.28
CA GLU A 513 25.83 14.55 14.23
C GLU A 513 27.30 14.32 14.64
N SER A 514 27.67 14.67 15.88
CA SER A 514 29.05 14.57 16.40
C SER A 514 29.46 13.19 16.90
#